data_AF-A0A954X485-F1
#
_entry.id   AF-A0A954X485-F1
#
_cell.length_a   1.000
_cell.length_b   1.000
_cell.length_c   1.000
_cell.angle_alpha   90.00
_cell.angle_beta   90.00
_cell.angle_gamma   90.00
#
_symmetry.space_group_name_H-M   'P 1'
#
loop_
_entity.id
_entity.type
_entity.pdbx_description
1 polymer ?
#
loop_
_entity_poly.entity_id
_entity_poly.type
_entity_poly.pdbx_seq_one_letter_code
_entity_poly.pdbx_strand_id
1 'polypeptide(L)'
;MRELGGEYGATTGRPRRCGWFDAVAVRYAARLSGIDSLSMMMMDVLSQLPEVKICVAYELDGRPITNFPSHVDDLRRVTPVYETLPGWETDVTGVRRIEDLPAGARRYLDRVSELVGKPVEIVSVGPDRAQTMFAELDGVAVGV
;
A
#
# COMPACT_ATOMS: atom_id res chain seq x y z
N MET A 1 10.55 -2.89 -9.46
CA MET A 1 9.34 -2.07 -9.19
C MET A 1 9.00 -1.16 -10.36
N ARG A 2 9.84 -0.17 -10.74
CA ARG A 2 9.51 0.74 -11.86
C ARG A 2 9.24 0.02 -13.18
N GLU A 3 10.16 -0.83 -13.62
CA GLU A 3 10.05 -1.59 -14.87
C GLU A 3 8.85 -2.53 -14.82
N LEU A 4 8.73 -3.28 -13.71
CA LEU A 4 7.61 -4.21 -13.46
C LEU A 4 6.23 -3.50 -13.50
N GLY A 5 6.12 -2.29 -12.96
CA GLY A 5 4.87 -1.52 -12.92
C GLY A 5 4.66 -0.58 -14.11
N GLY A 6 5.55 -0.56 -15.11
CA GLY A 6 5.43 0.36 -16.24
C GLY A 6 5.42 1.85 -15.84
N GLU A 7 6.15 2.21 -14.77
CA GLU A 7 6.04 3.51 -14.11
C GLU A 7 6.80 4.63 -14.83
N TYR A 8 6.26 5.02 -16.00
CA TYR A 8 6.77 6.07 -16.88
C TYR A 8 5.66 7.09 -17.19
N GLY A 9 6.05 8.36 -17.36
CA GLY A 9 5.10 9.41 -17.75
C GLY A 9 4.52 9.15 -19.14
N ALA A 10 3.19 9.18 -19.27
CA ALA A 10 2.48 8.83 -20.50
C ALA A 10 2.91 9.67 -21.73
N THR A 11 3.23 10.95 -21.54
CA THR A 11 3.65 11.84 -22.63
C THR A 11 5.17 11.87 -22.81
N THR A 12 5.92 11.95 -21.70
CA THR A 12 7.36 12.24 -21.74
C THR A 12 8.23 10.99 -21.75
N GLY A 13 7.68 9.82 -21.41
CA GLY A 13 8.44 8.61 -21.15
C GLY A 13 9.40 8.71 -19.95
N ARG A 14 9.35 9.81 -19.18
CA ARG A 14 10.28 10.01 -18.06
C ARG A 14 9.96 9.01 -16.94
N PRO A 15 10.96 8.31 -16.39
CA PRO A 15 10.76 7.38 -15.29
C PRO A 15 10.22 8.09 -14.04
N ARG A 16 9.19 7.53 -13.40
CA ARG A 16 8.70 8.01 -12.11
C ARG A 16 9.61 7.54 -10.97
N ARG A 17 9.66 8.30 -9.89
CA ARG A 17 10.30 7.84 -8.65
C ARG A 17 9.39 6.80 -8.01
N CYS A 18 9.96 5.64 -7.67
CA CYS A 18 9.24 4.56 -7.00
C CYS A 18 9.84 4.39 -5.61
N GLY A 19 8.99 4.03 -4.65
CA GLY A 19 9.36 3.76 -3.28
C GLY A 19 8.40 2.73 -2.68
N TRP A 20 8.68 2.34 -1.44
CA TRP A 20 7.80 1.44 -0.71
C TRP A 20 6.50 2.11 -0.28
N PHE A 21 5.52 1.30 0.12
CA PHE A 21 4.26 1.83 0.63
C PHE A 21 4.49 2.62 1.91
N ASP A 22 3.97 3.84 1.97
CA ASP A 22 4.12 4.74 3.11
C ASP A 22 2.82 4.85 3.89
N ALA A 23 2.72 4.05 4.96
CA ALA A 23 1.51 4.03 5.77
C ALA A 23 1.35 5.31 6.61
N VAL A 24 2.42 6.04 6.91
CA VAL A 24 2.34 7.32 7.63
C VAL A 24 1.68 8.37 6.73
N ALA A 25 2.15 8.48 5.49
CA ALA A 25 1.57 9.38 4.50
C ALA A 25 0.14 9.01 4.14
N VAL A 26 -0.15 7.71 3.92
CA VAL A 26 -1.50 7.25 3.57
C VAL A 26 -2.47 7.43 4.73
N ARG A 27 -2.08 7.15 5.98
CA ARG A 27 -2.91 7.42 7.17
C ARG A 27 -3.25 8.90 7.29
N TYR A 28 -2.27 9.79 7.04
CA TYR A 28 -2.52 11.23 7.03
C TYR A 28 -3.51 11.62 5.92
N ALA A 29 -3.32 11.13 4.70
CA ALA A 29 -4.22 11.38 3.58
C ALA A 29 -5.64 10.85 3.85
N ALA A 30 -5.77 9.66 4.44
CA ALA A 30 -7.06 9.07 4.79
C ALA A 30 -7.82 9.92 5.81
N ARG A 31 -7.13 10.44 6.83
CA ARG A 31 -7.71 11.35 7.83
C ARG A 31 -8.13 12.68 7.22
N LEU A 32 -7.31 13.22 6.31
CA LEU A 32 -7.59 14.51 5.67
C LEU A 32 -8.77 14.44 4.70
N SER A 33 -8.84 13.37 3.92
CA SER A 33 -9.86 13.18 2.87
C SER A 33 -11.15 12.55 3.38
N GLY A 34 -11.15 11.98 4.60
CA GLY A 34 -12.33 11.34 5.18
C GLY A 34 -12.78 10.06 4.47
N ILE A 35 -11.85 9.33 3.84
CA ILE A 35 -12.20 8.08 3.13
C ILE A 35 -12.62 6.98 4.11
N ASP A 36 -13.53 6.11 3.66
CA ASP A 36 -14.01 4.98 4.45
C ASP A 36 -13.13 3.74 4.29
N SER A 37 -12.59 3.51 3.09
CA SER A 37 -11.80 2.32 2.76
C SER A 37 -10.70 2.60 1.73
N LEU A 38 -9.81 1.61 1.57
CA LEU A 38 -8.68 1.61 0.66
C LEU A 38 -8.94 0.74 -0.56
N SER A 39 -8.38 1.18 -1.68
CA SER A 39 -8.28 0.43 -2.93
C SER A 39 -6.81 0.14 -3.21
N MET A 40 -6.40 -1.12 -3.06
CA MET A 40 -5.01 -1.56 -3.20
C MET A 40 -4.76 -2.07 -4.62
N MET A 41 -3.96 -1.32 -5.37
CA MET A 41 -3.67 -1.56 -6.78
C MET A 41 -2.27 -2.16 -6.98
N MET A 42 -2.05 -2.77 -8.16
CA MET A 42 -0.75 -3.30 -8.59
C MET A 42 -0.19 -4.42 -7.68
N MET A 43 -1.05 -5.28 -7.15
CA MET A 43 -0.61 -6.43 -6.35
C MET A 43 0.23 -7.43 -7.18
N ASP A 44 0.04 -7.48 -8.49
CA ASP A 44 0.83 -8.24 -9.47
C ASP A 44 2.28 -7.73 -9.63
N VAL A 45 2.52 -6.45 -9.34
CA VAL A 45 3.88 -5.89 -9.32
C VAL A 45 4.61 -6.31 -8.05
N LEU A 46 3.91 -6.27 -6.91
CA LEU A 46 4.47 -6.67 -5.62
C LEU A 46 4.68 -8.18 -5.52
N SER A 47 3.89 -8.97 -6.26
CA SER A 47 3.95 -10.42 -6.21
C SER A 47 5.23 -11.05 -6.70
N GLN A 48 6.04 -10.29 -7.43
CA GLN A 48 7.32 -10.72 -7.99
C GLN A 48 8.50 -10.45 -7.05
N LEU A 49 8.26 -9.90 -5.87
CA LEU A 49 9.30 -9.50 -4.93
C LEU A 49 9.47 -10.57 -3.83
N PRO A 50 10.70 -10.87 -3.39
CA PRO A 50 10.96 -11.79 -2.29
C PRO A 50 10.66 -11.18 -0.91
N GLU A 51 10.64 -9.85 -0.83
CA GLU A 51 10.25 -9.09 0.35
C GLU A 51 9.53 -7.81 -0.05
N VAL A 52 8.64 -7.34 0.81
CA VAL A 52 7.98 -6.05 0.68
C VAL A 52 8.18 -5.25 1.96
N LYS A 53 8.32 -3.94 1.83
CA LYS A 53 8.50 -3.04 2.97
C LYS A 53 7.36 -2.07 3.08
N ILE A 54 6.99 -1.75 4.31
CA ILE A 54 6.00 -0.73 4.65
C ILE A 54 6.66 0.28 5.57
N CYS A 55 6.62 1.57 5.21
CA CYS A 55 7.05 2.63 6.11
C CYS A 55 5.99 2.81 7.19
N VAL A 56 6.34 2.50 8.44
CA VAL A 56 5.40 2.49 9.58
C VAL A 56 5.54 3.73 10.47
N ALA A 57 6.71 4.35 10.43
CA ALA A 57 7.05 5.56 11.16
C ALA A 57 8.16 6.29 10.41
N TYR A 58 8.45 7.52 10.84
CA TYR A 58 9.66 8.21 10.43
C TYR A 58 10.55 8.46 11.65
N GLU A 59 11.83 8.66 11.42
CA GLU A 59 12.75 9.27 12.37
C GLU A 59 13.06 10.70 11.91
N LEU A 60 12.88 11.68 12.78
CA LEU A 60 13.23 13.08 12.55
C LEU A 60 14.20 13.52 13.65
N ASP A 61 15.43 13.87 13.26
CA ASP A 61 16.47 14.37 14.17
C ASP A 61 16.67 13.44 15.40
N GLY A 62 16.71 12.13 15.15
CA GLY A 62 16.88 11.08 16.18
C GLY A 62 15.63 10.72 16.98
N ARG A 63 14.45 11.28 16.62
CA ARG A 63 13.19 11.03 17.33
C ARG A 63 12.18 10.31 16.43
N PRO A 64 11.56 9.21 16.91
CA PRO A 64 10.50 8.56 16.17
C PRO A 64 9.24 9.43 16.14
N ILE A 65 8.68 9.58 14.94
CA ILE A 65 7.40 10.25 14.70
C ILE A 65 6.48 9.33 13.90
N THR A 66 5.19 9.34 14.24
CA THR A 66 4.16 8.56 13.56
C THR A 66 3.15 9.44 12.82
N ASN A 67 3.33 10.76 12.89
CA ASN A 67 2.53 11.71 12.12
C ASN A 67 3.33 12.18 10.90
N PHE A 68 2.62 12.43 9.81
CA PHE A 68 3.24 13.03 8.63
C PHE A 68 3.70 14.47 8.96
N PRO A 69 4.96 14.85 8.67
CA PRO A 69 5.47 16.18 8.96
C PRO A 69 4.65 17.27 8.26
N SER A 70 4.29 18.32 8.99
CA SER A 70 3.53 19.45 8.45
C SER A 70 4.40 20.46 7.70
N HIS A 71 5.72 20.44 7.92
CA HIS A 71 6.66 21.35 7.27
C HIS A 71 7.56 20.61 6.28
N VAL A 72 7.78 21.20 5.10
CA VAL A 72 8.55 20.58 4.01
C VAL A 72 10.00 20.31 4.41
N ASP A 73 10.61 21.18 5.20
CA ASP A 73 12.01 21.01 5.61
C ASP A 73 12.18 19.86 6.60
N ASP A 74 11.16 19.56 7.41
CA ASP A 74 11.18 18.39 8.29
C ASP A 74 11.00 17.12 7.46
N LEU A 75 10.06 17.11 6.51
CA LEU A 75 9.87 16.01 5.58
C LEU A 75 11.14 15.69 4.76
N ARG A 76 11.98 16.68 4.45
CA ARG A 76 13.26 16.47 3.77
C ARG A 76 14.32 15.75 4.62
N ARG A 77 14.21 15.85 5.95
CA ARG A 77 15.18 15.29 6.90
C ARG A 77 14.74 13.96 7.49
N VAL A 78 13.48 13.55 7.27
CA VAL A 78 13.01 12.29 7.83
C VAL A 78 13.71 11.08 7.22
N THR A 79 13.98 10.09 8.06
CA THR A 79 14.39 8.75 7.62
C THR A 79 13.21 7.78 7.81
N PRO A 80 12.79 7.04 6.78
CA PRO A 80 11.71 6.09 6.90
C PRO A 80 12.11 4.88 7.76
N VAL A 81 11.23 4.50 8.68
CA VAL A 81 11.35 3.28 9.48
C VAL A 81 10.47 2.21 8.84
N TYR A 82 11.10 1.14 8.37
CA TYR A 82 10.43 0.08 7.63
C TYR A 82 10.12 -1.14 8.49
N GLU A 83 8.92 -1.68 8.30
CA GLU A 83 8.61 -3.08 8.59
C GLU A 83 8.80 -3.89 7.30
N THR A 84 9.54 -5.00 7.38
CA THR A 84 9.76 -5.92 6.26
C THR A 84 8.87 -7.13 6.41
N LEU A 85 8.11 -7.46 5.38
CA LEU A 85 7.30 -8.66 5.28
C LEU A 85 7.86 -9.58 4.18
N PRO A 86 7.77 -10.91 4.34
CA PRO A 86 8.03 -11.83 3.25
C PRO A 86 7.14 -11.50 2.05
N GLY A 87 7.72 -11.51 0.86
CA GLY A 87 6.96 -11.52 -0.38
C GLY A 87 6.25 -12.85 -0.57
N TRP A 88 5.59 -13.00 -1.71
CA TRP A 88 4.85 -14.23 -2.03
C TRP A 88 5.27 -14.90 -3.33
N GLU A 89 6.07 -14.25 -4.18
CA GLU A 89 6.71 -14.83 -5.39
C GLU A 89 5.79 -15.75 -6.21
N THR A 90 4.51 -15.37 -6.30
CA THR A 90 3.44 -16.17 -6.91
C THR A 90 2.65 -15.28 -7.86
N ASP A 91 2.36 -15.76 -9.05
CA ASP A 91 1.48 -15.05 -9.97
C ASP A 91 0.06 -14.96 -9.40
N VAL A 92 -0.43 -13.72 -9.22
CA VAL A 92 -1.76 -13.42 -8.69
C VAL A 92 -2.73 -12.93 -9.77
N THR A 93 -2.28 -12.79 -11.03
CA THR A 93 -3.07 -12.15 -12.10
C THR A 93 -4.35 -12.90 -12.46
N GLY A 94 -4.42 -14.20 -12.13
CA GLY A 94 -5.60 -15.06 -12.28
C GLY A 94 -6.56 -15.08 -11.09
N VAL A 95 -6.19 -14.48 -9.95
CA VAL A 95 -7.00 -14.51 -8.71
C VAL A 95 -8.25 -13.65 -8.87
N ARG A 96 -9.41 -14.15 -8.41
CA ARG A 96 -10.72 -13.47 -8.53
C ARG A 96 -11.47 -13.33 -7.21
N ARG A 97 -10.94 -13.86 -6.12
CA ARG A 97 -11.48 -13.71 -4.77
C ARG A 97 -10.35 -13.39 -3.80
N ILE A 98 -10.61 -12.53 -2.81
CA ILE A 98 -9.58 -12.13 -1.84
C ILE A 98 -9.13 -13.32 -0.99
N GLU A 99 -10.01 -14.27 -0.73
CA GLU A 99 -9.70 -15.50 0.03
C GLU A 99 -8.74 -16.43 -0.73
N ASP A 100 -8.68 -16.33 -2.06
CA ASP A 100 -7.78 -17.11 -2.92
C ASP A 100 -6.39 -16.46 -3.05
N LEU A 101 -6.16 -15.30 -2.43
CA LEU A 101 -4.85 -14.66 -2.44
C LEU A 101 -3.84 -15.49 -1.64
N PRO A 102 -2.57 -15.54 -2.08
CA PRO A 102 -1.50 -16.13 -1.30
C PRO A 102 -1.42 -15.52 0.10
N ALA A 103 -1.07 -16.34 1.10
CA ALA A 103 -1.00 -15.89 2.49
C ALA A 103 -0.11 -14.65 2.70
N GLY A 104 1.00 -14.53 1.95
CA GLY A 104 1.86 -13.35 1.98
C GLY A 104 1.17 -12.07 1.48
N ALA A 105 0.40 -12.17 0.39
CA ALA A 105 -0.40 -11.07 -0.12
C ALA A 105 -1.49 -10.66 0.87
N ARG A 106 -2.20 -11.63 1.45
CA ARG A 106 -3.24 -11.36 2.46
C ARG A 106 -2.65 -10.66 3.69
N ARG A 107 -1.54 -11.17 4.22
CA ARG A 107 -0.81 -10.57 5.34
C ARG A 107 -0.38 -9.14 5.05
N TYR A 108 0.07 -8.85 3.82
CA TYR A 108 0.42 -7.49 3.42
C TYR A 108 -0.79 -6.55 3.46
N LEU A 109 -1.94 -6.98 2.90
CA LEU A 109 -3.18 -6.20 2.89
C LEU A 109 -3.71 -5.95 4.30
N ASP A 110 -3.76 -6.99 5.14
CA ASP A 110 -4.19 -6.89 6.54
C ASP A 110 -3.29 -5.90 7.30
N ARG A 111 -1.97 -5.98 7.08
CA ARG A 111 -1.02 -5.06 7.73
C ARG A 111 -1.17 -3.62 7.28
N VAL A 112 -1.40 -3.38 5.99
CA VAL A 112 -1.71 -2.04 5.47
C VAL A 112 -2.99 -1.49 6.10
N SER A 113 -4.05 -2.32 6.17
CA SER A 113 -5.33 -1.95 6.79
C SER A 113 -5.14 -1.52 8.26
N GLU A 114 -4.41 -2.32 9.04
CA GLU A 114 -4.09 -2.00 10.44
C GLU A 114 -3.33 -0.68 10.60
N LEU A 115 -2.28 -0.48 9.78
CA LEU A 115 -1.42 0.70 9.89
C LEU A 115 -2.14 1.98 9.47
N VAL A 116 -3.02 1.90 8.47
CA VAL A 116 -3.80 3.05 8.00
C VAL A 116 -5.03 3.29 8.88
N GLY A 117 -5.54 2.25 9.53
CA GLY A 117 -6.79 2.29 10.31
C GLY A 117 -8.03 2.36 9.41
N LYS A 118 -7.95 1.80 8.20
CA LYS A 118 -9.03 1.77 7.20
C LYS A 118 -9.02 0.42 6.49
N PRO A 119 -10.19 -0.21 6.28
CA PRO A 119 -10.28 -1.50 5.60
C PRO A 119 -9.78 -1.39 4.16
N VAL A 120 -9.18 -2.46 3.65
CA VAL A 120 -8.92 -2.64 2.22
C VAL A 120 -10.10 -3.38 1.62
N GLU A 121 -10.90 -2.69 0.81
CA GLU A 121 -12.13 -3.25 0.24
C GLU A 121 -12.02 -3.55 -1.24
N ILE A 122 -11.05 -2.96 -1.94
CA ILE A 122 -10.85 -3.19 -3.37
C ILE A 122 -9.40 -3.60 -3.59
N VAL A 123 -9.18 -4.68 -4.34
CA VAL A 123 -7.84 -5.19 -4.63
C VAL A 123 -7.72 -5.48 -6.13
N SER A 124 -6.72 -4.90 -6.78
CA SER A 124 -6.38 -5.18 -8.18
C SER A 124 -5.09 -5.99 -8.28
N VAL A 125 -5.17 -7.06 -9.07
CA VAL A 125 -4.06 -7.98 -9.41
C VAL A 125 -3.69 -7.89 -10.90
N GLY A 126 -4.00 -6.76 -11.54
CA GLY A 126 -3.61 -6.52 -12.92
C GLY A 126 -4.43 -5.41 -13.60
N PRO A 127 -4.09 -5.05 -14.85
CA PRO A 127 -4.65 -3.89 -15.54
C PRO A 127 -6.08 -4.09 -16.08
N ASP A 128 -6.53 -5.34 -16.25
CA ASP A 128 -7.87 -5.61 -16.76
C ASP A 128 -8.94 -5.38 -15.68
N ARG A 129 -10.12 -4.89 -16.08
CA ARG A 129 -11.27 -4.70 -15.19
C ARG A 129 -11.63 -5.99 -14.43
N ALA A 130 -11.53 -7.15 -15.07
CA ALA A 130 -11.83 -8.44 -14.47
C ALA A 130 -10.79 -8.88 -13.42
N GLN A 131 -9.64 -8.20 -13.33
CA GLN A 131 -8.59 -8.44 -12.34
C GLN A 131 -8.75 -7.58 -11.08
N THR A 132 -9.98 -7.09 -10.83
CA THR A 132 -10.33 -6.33 -9.63
C THR A 132 -11.30 -7.12 -8.78
N MET A 133 -11.01 -7.25 -7.50
CA MET A 133 -11.81 -7.93 -6.49
C MET A 133 -12.37 -6.92 -5.50
N PHE A 134 -13.57 -7.20 -5.02
CA PHE A 134 -14.21 -6.46 -3.93
C PHE A 134 -14.23 -7.39 -2.72
N ALA A 135 -13.78 -6.90 -1.57
CA ALA A 135 -14.03 -7.57 -0.31
C ALA A 135 -15.54 -7.58 -0.06
N GLU A 136 -16.08 -8.71 0.41
CA GLU A 136 -17.46 -8.78 0.87
C GLU A 136 -17.64 -7.68 1.93
N LEU A 137 -18.53 -6.73 1.65
CA LEU A 137 -18.95 -5.69 2.59
C LEU A 137 -19.86 -6.33 3.63
N ASP A 138 -19.30 -7.17 4.49
CA ASP A 138 -20.01 -7.60 5.69
C ASP A 138 -20.09 -6.37 6.61
N GLY A 139 -21.26 -5.73 6.58
CA GLY A 139 -21.56 -4.45 7.19
C GLY A 139 -20.79 -4.23 8.49
N VAL A 140 -19.83 -3.31 8.43
CA VAL A 140 -19.16 -2.81 9.63
C VAL A 140 -20.23 -2.15 10.48
N ALA A 141 -20.63 -2.88 11.52
CA ALA A 141 -21.24 -2.27 12.69
C ALA A 141 -20.28 -1.19 13.16
N VAL A 142 -20.69 0.06 12.98
CA VAL A 142 -20.07 1.23 13.62
C VAL A 142 -20.28 1.02 15.12
N GLY A 143 -19.29 0.39 15.75
CA GLY A 143 -19.17 0.30 17.20
C GLY A 143 -18.84 1.69 17.73
N VAL A 144 -19.83 2.23 18.44
CA VAL A 144 -19.87 3.39 19.35
C VAL A 144 -18.54 4.11 19.64
#